data_AF-A0ABD0UBV3-F1
#
_entry.id   AF-A0ABD0UBV3-F1
#
_cell.length_a   1.000
_cell.length_b   1.000
_cell.length_c   1.000
_cell.angle_alpha   90.00
_cell.angle_beta   90.00
_cell.angle_gamma   90.00
#
_symmetry.space_group_name_H-M   'P 1'
#
loop_
_entity.id
_entity.type
_entity.pdbx_description
1 polymer ?
#
loop_
_entity_poly.entity_id
_entity_poly.type
_entity_poly.pdbx_seq_one_letter_code
_entity_poly.pdbx_strand_id
1 'polypeptide(L)'
;MAHALRRCICRPVVHSGGATNHLLFAGHGLRYRNRKLEVILTTTIDKLGKAGETVKVAPGHFRNHLMPKMLAVPNIPKSAFLIREQRKVRVLTA
;
A
#
# COMPACT_ATOMS: atom_id res chain seq x y z
N MET A 1 -36.56 28.70 -14.70
CA MET A 1 -36.20 29.18 -13.35
C MET A 1 -35.63 28.00 -12.58
N ALA A 2 -34.30 27.96 -12.52
CA ALA A 2 -33.51 26.80 -12.12
C ALA A 2 -33.44 26.67 -10.59
N HIS A 3 -33.92 25.56 -10.05
CA HIS A 3 -33.59 25.14 -8.70
C HIS A 3 -32.23 24.45 -8.71
N ALA A 4 -31.19 25.28 -8.60
CA ALA A 4 -29.86 24.88 -8.20
C ALA A 4 -29.84 24.47 -6.73
N LEU A 5 -28.86 23.63 -6.37
CA LEU A 5 -28.43 23.26 -5.01
C LEU A 5 -29.17 22.08 -4.36
N ARG A 6 -28.71 20.86 -4.69
CA ARG A 6 -28.37 19.82 -3.70
C ARG A 6 -27.56 18.70 -4.35
N ARG A 7 -26.24 18.92 -4.44
CA ARG A 7 -25.25 17.85 -4.69
C ARG A 7 -24.08 18.07 -3.75
N CYS A 8 -24.34 17.92 -2.47
CA CYS A 8 -23.32 17.59 -1.49
C CYS A 8 -23.50 16.09 -1.17
N ILE A 9 -22.37 15.39 -1.09
CA ILE A 9 -22.24 13.97 -0.69
C ILE A 9 -22.49 12.97 -1.83
N CYS A 10 -21.52 12.86 -2.74
CA CYS A 10 -21.08 11.60 -3.31
C CYS A 10 -19.59 11.75 -3.68
N ARG A 11 -18.73 11.28 -2.78
CA ARG A 11 -17.28 11.15 -2.95
C ARG A 11 -17.05 10.15 -4.10
N PRO A 12 -16.43 10.51 -5.24
CA PRO A 12 -16.29 9.57 -6.33
C PRO A 12 -15.25 8.52 -5.94
N VAL A 13 -15.75 7.30 -5.79
CA VAL A 13 -15.00 6.06 -5.99
C VAL A 13 -14.32 6.16 -7.35
N VAL A 14 -12.99 6.30 -7.38
CA VAL A 14 -12.23 6.23 -8.63
C VAL A 14 -11.68 4.82 -8.77
N HIS A 15 -12.46 3.98 -9.45
CA HIS A 15 -11.95 2.79 -10.12
C HIS A 15 -10.95 3.25 -11.19
N SER A 16 -9.71 2.79 -11.07
CA SER A 16 -8.59 3.22 -11.90
C SER A 16 -8.59 2.50 -13.25
N GLY A 17 -9.37 3.02 -14.19
CA GLY A 17 -9.11 2.91 -15.62
C GLY A 17 -9.05 4.33 -16.16
N GLY A 18 -7.86 4.91 -16.28
CA GLY A 18 -7.74 6.33 -16.63
C GLY A 18 -6.40 6.65 -17.28
N ALA A 19 -6.45 6.97 -18.57
CA ALA A 19 -5.38 7.63 -19.30
C ALA A 19 -4.84 8.82 -18.49
N THR A 20 -3.56 8.77 -18.16
CA THR A 20 -2.93 9.81 -17.33
C THR A 20 -2.53 10.98 -18.21
N ASN A 21 -3.35 12.04 -18.21
CA ASN A 21 -3.03 13.29 -18.92
C ASN A 21 -1.77 13.93 -18.31
N HIS A 22 -0.67 13.88 -19.05
CA HIS A 22 0.68 14.25 -18.60
C HIS A 22 0.85 15.76 -18.31
N LEU A 23 -0.09 16.58 -18.79
CA LEU A 23 -0.04 18.05 -18.79
C LEU A 23 -0.51 18.71 -17.49
N LEU A 24 -1.35 18.04 -16.69
CA LEU A 24 -1.86 18.60 -15.43
C LEU A 24 -0.89 18.43 -14.24
N PHE A 25 0.25 17.78 -14.44
CA PHE A 25 1.20 17.44 -13.37
C PHE A 25 2.64 17.88 -13.67
N ALA A 26 2.82 18.94 -14.46
CA ALA A 26 4.15 19.49 -14.78
C ALA A 26 4.80 20.24 -13.60
N GLY A 27 4.00 20.74 -12.63
CA GLY A 27 4.48 21.48 -11.46
C GLY A 27 4.78 20.65 -10.21
N HIS A 28 4.36 19.38 -10.13
CA HIS A 28 4.74 18.49 -9.03
C HIS A 28 6.06 17.80 -9.37
N GLY A 29 7.15 18.55 -9.22
CA GLY A 29 8.54 18.19 -9.54
C GLY A 29 9.17 17.06 -8.72
N LEU A 30 8.38 16.17 -8.11
CA LEU A 30 8.89 14.91 -7.57
C LEU A 30 7.81 13.83 -7.69
N ARG A 31 7.42 13.55 -8.94
CA ARG A 31 6.52 12.47 -9.29
C ARG A 31 7.03 11.18 -8.65
N TYR A 32 6.09 10.43 -8.05
CA TYR A 32 6.16 9.13 -7.36
C TYR A 32 7.01 7.99 -8.00
N ARG A 33 7.81 8.25 -9.04
CA ARG A 33 8.55 7.27 -9.82
C ARG A 33 9.54 6.43 -9.01
N ASN A 34 10.10 6.94 -7.91
CA ASN A 34 11.22 6.27 -7.22
C ASN A 34 11.11 6.09 -5.70
N ARG A 35 9.94 6.24 -5.06
CA ARG A 35 9.83 5.86 -3.64
C ARG A 35 9.65 4.34 -3.52
N LYS A 36 10.76 3.63 -3.35
CA LYS A 36 10.73 2.26 -2.83
C LYS A 36 10.12 2.29 -1.43
N LEU A 37 9.06 1.52 -1.22
CA LEU A 37 8.36 1.37 0.05
C LEU A 37 8.96 0.21 0.82
N GLU A 38 9.29 0.44 2.08
CA GLU A 38 9.71 -0.61 3.00
C GLU A 38 8.50 -1.28 3.63
N VAL A 39 8.43 -2.60 3.49
CA VAL A 39 7.37 -3.45 4.04
C VAL A 39 7.99 -4.68 4.67
N ILE A 40 7.32 -5.20 5.68
CA ILE A 40 7.68 -6.43 6.38
C ILE A 40 6.79 -7.53 5.81
N LEU A 41 7.41 -8.59 5.29
CA LEU A 41 6.67 -9.76 4.80
C LEU A 41 6.13 -10.58 5.97
N THR A 42 4.89 -11.05 5.89
CA THR A 42 4.31 -12.01 6.86
C THR A 42 4.52 -13.45 6.41
N THR A 43 4.60 -13.64 5.10
CA THR A 43 4.68 -14.92 4.40
C THR A 43 5.95 -14.96 3.53
N THR A 44 6.44 -16.18 3.25
CA THR A 44 7.56 -16.40 2.33
C THR A 44 7.09 -16.22 0.89
N ILE A 45 7.81 -15.41 0.11
CA ILE A 45 7.51 -15.18 -1.31
C ILE A 45 8.80 -15.34 -2.11
N ASP A 46 8.83 -16.29 -3.05
CA ASP A 46 10.06 -16.71 -3.75
C ASP A 46 10.84 -15.57 -4.43
N LYS A 47 10.13 -14.55 -4.92
CA LYS A 47 10.73 -13.40 -5.63
C LYS A 47 11.15 -12.24 -4.71
N LEU A 48 10.65 -12.21 -3.47
CA LEU A 48 10.84 -11.07 -2.56
C LEU A 48 11.72 -11.41 -1.36
N GLY A 49 11.52 -12.58 -0.75
CA GLY A 49 12.25 -12.99 0.45
C GLY A 49 11.44 -13.88 1.39
N LYS A 50 11.99 -14.10 2.58
CA LYS A 50 11.37 -14.96 3.61
C LYS A 50 10.35 -14.20 4.46
N ALA A 51 9.48 -14.96 5.10
CA ALA A 51 8.54 -14.44 6.08
C ALA A 51 9.29 -13.71 7.20
N GLY A 52 8.99 -12.43 7.35
CA GLY A 52 9.51 -11.59 8.41
C GLY A 52 10.69 -10.70 8.04
N GLU A 53 11.16 -10.75 6.81
CA GLU A 53 12.17 -9.84 6.30
C GLU A 53 11.56 -8.49 5.90
N THR A 54 12.35 -7.43 6.06
CA THR A 54 11.99 -6.10 5.58
C THR A 54 12.50 -5.92 4.16
N VAL A 55 11.60 -5.74 3.20
CA VAL A 55 11.90 -5.66 1.77
C VAL A 55 11.47 -4.30 1.21
N LYS A 56 12.30 -3.76 0.31
CA LYS A 56 12.01 -2.54 -0.46
C LYS A 56 11.28 -2.90 -1.75
N VAL A 57 10.01 -2.52 -1.86
CA VAL A 57 9.14 -2.81 -3.03
C VAL A 57 8.59 -1.55 -3.68
N ALA A 58 8.18 -1.69 -4.94
CA ALA A 58 7.40 -0.65 -5.61
C ALA A 58 6.02 -0.49 -4.90
N PRO A 59 5.55 0.76 -4.68
CA PRO A 59 4.29 1.00 -3.96
C PRO A 59 3.07 0.45 -4.71
N GLY A 60 3.13 0.39 -6.04
CA GLY A 60 2.08 -0.25 -6.85
C GLY A 60 1.99 -1.76 -6.62
N HIS A 61 3.13 -2.44 -6.47
CA HIS A 61 3.13 -3.87 -6.18
C HIS A 61 2.56 -4.16 -4.78
N PHE A 62 2.91 -3.33 -3.79
CA PHE A 62 2.35 -3.44 -2.44
C PHE A 62 0.83 -3.32 -2.42
N ARG A 63 0.26 -2.27 -3.04
CA ARG A 63 -1.19 -2.03 -3.02
C ARG A 63 -1.99 -3.05 -3.82
N ASN A 64 -1.47 -3.47 -4.97
CA ASN A 64 -2.24 -4.33 -5.89
C ASN A 64 -2.16 -5.82 -5.53
N HIS A 65 -1.06 -6.25 -4.91
CA HIS A 65 -0.79 -7.68 -4.70
C HIS A 65 -0.62 -8.05 -3.22
N LEU A 66 0.18 -7.28 -2.48
CA LEU A 66 0.55 -7.66 -1.11
C LEU A 66 -0.54 -7.29 -0.09
N MET A 67 -1.17 -6.12 -0.26
CA MET A 67 -2.17 -5.61 0.66
C MET A 67 -3.49 -6.39 0.61
N PRO A 68 -4.09 -6.70 -0.56
CA PRO A 68 -5.37 -7.42 -0.60
C PRO A 68 -5.25 -8.86 -0.07
N LYS A 69 -4.05 -9.44 -0.20
CA LYS A 69 -3.74 -10.81 0.25
C LYS A 69 -3.14 -10.87 1.65
N MET A 70 -2.98 -9.73 2.34
CA MET A 70 -2.38 -9.64 3.68
C MET A 70 -0.99 -10.30 3.81
N LEU A 71 -0.20 -10.27 2.74
CA LEU A 71 1.12 -10.93 2.67
C LEU A 71 2.25 -10.06 3.24
N ALA A 72 2.02 -8.75 3.35
CA ALA A 72 3.00 -7.81 3.86
C ALA A 72 2.33 -6.66 4.59
N VAL A 73 3.02 -6.10 5.57
CA VAL A 73 2.58 -4.96 6.37
C VAL A 73 3.59 -3.83 6.17
N PRO A 74 3.17 -2.57 6.04
CA PRO A 74 4.11 -1.45 5.90
C PRO A 74 5.02 -1.34 7.13
N ASN A 75 6.25 -0.89 6.92
CA ASN A 75 7.21 -0.65 8.01
C ASN A 75 6.86 0.63 8.80
N ILE A 76 5.78 0.56 9.55
CA ILE A 76 5.39 1.56 10.56
C ILE A 76 5.82 1.00 11.93
N PRO A 77 6.34 1.81 12.87
CA PRO A 77 6.78 1.32 14.17
C PRO A 77 5.69 0.50 14.90
N LYS A 78 4.42 0.89 14.76
CA LYS A 78 3.26 0.17 15.28
C LYS A 78 3.14 -1.24 14.70
N SER A 79 3.28 -1.37 13.39
CA SER A 79 3.22 -2.65 12.68
C SER A 79 4.40 -3.56 13.02
N ALA A 80 5.61 -2.99 13.17
CA ALA A 80 6.78 -3.75 13.58
C ALA A 80 6.60 -4.38 14.96
N PHE A 81 5.98 -3.66 15.90
CA PHE A 81 5.65 -4.20 17.23
C PHE A 81 4.68 -5.38 17.13
N LEU A 82 3.58 -5.24 16.39
CA LEU A 82 2.60 -6.31 16.21
C LEU A 82 3.23 -7.57 15.60
N ILE A 83 4.10 -7.42 14.60
CA ILE A 83 4.79 -8.55 13.98
C ILE A 83 5.75 -9.23 14.94
N ARG A 84 6.43 -8.49 15.82
CA ARG A 84 7.31 -9.06 16.86
C ARG A 84 6.51 -9.90 17.84
N GLU A 85 5.37 -9.39 18.32
CA GLU A 85 4.50 -10.14 19.23
C GLU A 85 3.89 -11.37 18.54
N GLN A 86 3.42 -11.24 17.29
CA GLN A 86 2.90 -12.36 16.51
C GLN A 86 3.93 -13.48 16.36
N ARG A 87 5.22 -13.15 16.20
CA ARG A 87 6.29 -14.15 16.11
C ARG A 87 6.54 -14.86 17.43
N LYS A 88 6.54 -14.13 18.56
CA LYS A 88 6.69 -14.75 19.88
C LYS A 88 5.60 -15.78 20.11
N VAL A 89 4.34 -15.40 19.86
CA VAL A 89 3.20 -16.31 19.98
C VAL A 89 3.35 -17.50 19.05
N ARG A 90 3.67 -17.28 17.76
CA ARG A 90 3.79 -18.36 16.78
C ARG A 90 4.88 -19.38 17.10
N VAL A 91 6.01 -18.93 17.67
CA VAL A 91 7.12 -19.80 18.06
C VAL A 91 6.79 -20.61 19.32
N LEU A 92 5.93 -20.10 20.21
CA LEU A 92 5.50 -20.83 21.40
C LEU A 92 4.43 -21.88 21.10
N THR A 93 3.69 -21.73 20.00
CA THR A 93 2.61 -22.64 19.59
C THR A 93 3.05 -23.74 18.62
N ALA A 94 4.33 -23.76 18.23
CA ALA A 94 4.90 -24.71 17.27
C ALA A 94 5.91 -25.63 17.97
#